data_AF-A0A133VG32-F1
#
_entry.id   AF-A0A133VG32-F1
#
_cell.length_a   1.000
_cell.length_b   1.000
_cell.length_c   1.000
_cell.angle_alpha   90.00
_cell.angle_beta   90.00
_cell.angle_gamma   90.00
#
_symmetry.space_group_name_H-M   'P 1'
#
loop_
_entity.id
_entity.type
_entity.pdbx_description
1 polymer ?
#
loop_
_entity_poly.entity_id
_entity_poly.type
_entity_poly.pdbx_seq_one_letter_code
_entity_poly.pdbx_strand_id
1 'polypeptide(L)'
;MAEKNEKTNPWERVDSREPRPLREFETDLKIKARKGLEAWKSEYDSIQNLLNHLQRYTGSLKTREGYLRTVHKLCKKTNCSPDDLIELKTEEIESLIQNFGDDSADKGCGKRTVNTRMKILKTFFEVNGHDNLDQFDTTIHQTNRNS
;
A
#
# COMPACT_ATOMS: atom_id res chain seq x y z
N MET A 1 41.95 33.48 16.39
CA MET A 1 40.81 32.83 15.71
C MET A 1 40.75 31.41 16.26
N ALA A 2 39.79 31.11 17.13
CA ALA A 2 39.70 29.82 17.82
C ALA A 2 38.54 29.01 17.25
N GLU A 3 38.90 27.93 16.57
CA GLU A 3 38.04 26.90 16.01
C GLU A 3 37.30 26.18 17.14
N LYS A 4 35.98 26.34 17.22
CA LYS A 4 35.14 25.58 18.16
C LYS A 4 34.64 24.32 17.46
N ASN A 5 35.34 23.23 17.74
CA ASN A 5 34.87 21.86 17.52
C ASN A 5 33.66 21.58 18.43
N GLU A 6 32.45 21.62 17.88
CA GLU A 6 31.25 21.17 18.58
C GLU A 6 31.18 19.65 18.50
N LYS A 7 31.64 18.99 19.57
CA LYS A 7 31.54 17.54 19.74
C LYS A 7 30.05 17.19 19.92
N THR A 8 29.42 16.68 18.87
CA THR A 8 28.07 16.13 18.93
C THR A 8 28.03 14.98 19.93
N ASN A 9 27.15 15.10 20.93
CA ASN A 9 27.05 14.18 22.05
C ASN A 9 26.34 12.88 21.60
N PRO A 10 26.97 11.68 21.66
CA PRO A 10 26.41 10.45 21.12
C PRO A 10 25.17 9.91 21.86
N TRP A 11 24.74 10.57 22.93
CA TRP A 11 23.65 10.14 23.81
C TRP A 11 22.56 11.20 24.00
N GLU A 12 22.50 12.22 23.14
CA GLU A 12 21.31 13.07 23.09
C GLU A 12 20.09 12.20 22.81
N ARG A 13 19.28 12.01 23.84
CA ARG A 13 17.99 11.36 23.74
C ARG A 13 17.12 12.27 22.87
N VAL A 14 16.99 11.92 21.60
CA VAL A 14 16.01 12.54 20.69
C VAL A 14 14.69 12.62 21.43
N ASP A 15 14.21 13.84 21.66
CA ASP A 15 12.94 14.09 22.34
C ASP A 15 11.85 13.36 21.53
N SER A 16 11.27 12.34 22.16
CA SER A 16 10.31 11.40 21.54
C SER A 16 8.95 12.03 21.20
N ARG A 17 8.84 13.37 21.30
CA ARG A 17 7.64 14.15 21.02
C ARG A 17 7.48 14.53 19.54
N GLU A 18 8.51 14.37 18.72
CA GLU A 18 8.35 14.60 17.29
C GLU A 18 7.51 13.48 16.66
N PRO A 19 6.46 13.82 15.89
CA PRO A 19 5.70 12.83 15.15
C PRO A 19 6.66 12.07 14.24
N ARG A 20 6.71 10.74 14.37
CA ARG A 20 7.54 9.93 13.48
C ARG A 20 7.26 10.34 12.03
N PRO A 21 8.30 10.59 11.22
CA PRO A 21 8.11 11.00 9.84
C PRO A 21 7.25 9.98 9.11
N LEU A 22 6.51 10.48 8.11
CA LEU A 22 5.79 9.65 7.18
C LEU A 22 6.79 8.71 6.49
N ARG A 23 6.37 7.46 6.31
CA ARG A 23 7.15 6.49 5.54
C ARG A 23 7.02 6.84 4.06
N GLU A 24 7.98 6.40 3.26
CA GLU A 24 8.01 6.63 1.80
C GLU A 24 6.65 6.39 1.13
N PHE A 25 6.03 5.23 1.36
CA PHE A 25 4.73 4.91 0.74
C PHE A 25 3.58 5.84 1.18
N GLU A 26 3.64 6.42 2.38
CA GLU A 26 2.63 7.36 2.85
C GLU A 26 2.82 8.72 2.16
N THR A 27 4.07 9.15 2.01
CA THR A 27 4.40 10.37 1.27
C THR A 27 4.03 10.25 -0.21
N ASP A 28 4.36 9.13 -0.85
CA ASP A 28 4.06 8.88 -2.27
C ASP A 28 2.54 8.81 -2.52
N LEU A 29 1.78 8.24 -1.58
CA LEU A 29 0.31 8.24 -1.59
C LEU A 29 -0.32 9.52 -1.02
N LYS A 30 0.49 10.58 -0.82
CA LYS A 30 0.05 11.90 -0.37
C LYS A 30 -0.77 11.88 0.93
N ILE A 31 -0.41 11.00 1.86
CA ILE A 31 -1.01 10.95 3.19
C ILE A 31 -0.54 12.14 4.01
N LYS A 32 -1.46 12.92 4.56
CA LYS A 32 -1.14 14.17 5.27
C LYS A 32 -0.51 13.93 6.64
N ALA A 33 -1.08 13.03 7.45
CA ALA A 33 -0.59 12.75 8.79
C ALA A 33 -1.05 11.37 9.29
N ARG A 34 -0.39 10.84 10.33
CA ARG A 34 -0.84 9.63 11.05
C ARG A 34 -1.73 9.94 12.26
N LYS A 35 -1.72 11.18 12.76
CA LYS A 35 -2.42 11.64 13.97
C LYS A 35 -2.93 13.08 13.78
N GLY A 36 -3.92 13.47 14.57
CA GLY A 36 -4.54 14.80 14.51
C GLY A 36 -5.75 14.88 13.56
N LEU A 37 -6.20 16.10 13.29
CA LEU A 37 -7.40 16.37 12.47
C LEU A 37 -7.24 15.96 10.99
N GLU A 38 -6.01 15.95 10.49
CA GLU A 38 -5.66 15.50 9.13
C GLU A 38 -5.13 14.05 9.11
N ALA A 39 -5.35 13.28 10.19
CA ALA A 39 -4.90 11.89 10.25
C ALA A 39 -5.58 11.05 9.18
N TRP A 40 -4.77 10.32 8.41
CA TRP A 40 -5.24 9.38 7.39
C TRP A 40 -6.13 10.04 6.33
N LYS A 41 -5.79 11.29 5.99
CA LYS A 41 -6.31 11.96 4.80
C LYS A 41 -5.29 11.86 3.66
N SER A 42 -5.76 11.57 2.45
CA SER A 42 -4.95 11.58 1.22
C SER A 42 -5.39 12.72 0.30
N GLU A 43 -4.49 13.17 -0.57
CA GLU A 43 -4.84 14.05 -1.70
C GLU A 43 -5.44 13.28 -2.89
N TYR A 44 -5.24 11.96 -2.97
CA TYR A 44 -5.87 11.12 -3.97
C TYR A 44 -7.23 10.66 -3.48
N ASP A 45 -8.28 10.91 -4.28
CA ASP A 45 -9.63 10.48 -3.96
C ASP A 45 -9.73 8.95 -3.89
N SER A 46 -9.00 8.25 -4.76
CA SER A 46 -9.00 6.78 -4.77
C SER A 46 -8.45 6.16 -3.48
N ILE A 47 -7.41 6.77 -2.92
CA ILE A 47 -6.82 6.38 -1.64
C ILE A 47 -7.72 6.79 -0.48
N GLN A 48 -8.35 7.97 -0.56
CA GLN A 48 -9.28 8.43 0.47
C GLN A 48 -10.50 7.50 0.57
N ASN A 49 -11.04 7.03 -0.55
CA ASN A 49 -12.13 6.05 -0.59
C ASN A 49 -11.75 4.74 0.10
N LEU A 50 -10.55 4.22 -0.19
CA LEU A 50 -10.02 3.04 0.49
C LEU A 50 -9.87 3.27 2.00
N LEU A 51 -9.32 4.41 2.42
CA LEU A 51 -9.16 4.74 3.83
C LEU A 51 -10.50 4.87 4.55
N ASN A 52 -11.51 5.47 3.90
CA ASN A 52 -12.87 5.58 4.40
C ASN A 52 -13.51 4.20 4.57
N HIS A 53 -13.35 3.31 3.59
CA HIS A 53 -13.80 1.92 3.67
C HIS A 53 -13.13 1.18 4.84
N LEU A 54 -11.81 1.26 4.93
CA LEU A 54 -11.05 0.62 6.00
C LEU A 54 -11.43 1.17 7.37
N GLN A 55 -11.68 2.47 7.51
CA GLN A 55 -12.11 3.07 8.77
C GLN A 55 -13.47 2.53 9.25
N ARG A 56 -14.37 2.18 8.33
CA ARG A 56 -15.67 1.56 8.66
C ARG A 56 -15.53 0.08 9.01
N TYR A 57 -14.62 -0.64 8.35
CA TYR A 57 -14.45 -2.08 8.52
C TYR A 57 -13.46 -2.48 9.62
N THR A 58 -12.42 -1.67 9.87
CA THR A 58 -11.34 -2.01 10.81
C THR A 58 -10.67 -0.78 11.43
N GLY A 59 -10.48 -0.81 12.75
CA GLY A 59 -9.66 0.17 13.48
C GLY A 59 -8.15 -0.13 13.44
N SER A 60 -7.72 -1.21 12.79
CA SER A 60 -6.33 -1.67 12.82
C SER A 60 -5.42 -0.85 11.92
N LEU A 61 -4.50 -0.10 12.53
CA LEU A 61 -3.45 0.64 11.82
C LEU A 61 -2.58 -0.28 10.98
N LYS A 62 -2.27 -1.48 11.49
CA LYS A 62 -1.44 -2.47 10.76
C LYS A 62 -2.14 -2.94 9.49
N THR A 63 -3.47 -3.12 9.55
CA THR A 63 -4.26 -3.49 8.37
C THR A 63 -4.22 -2.36 7.35
N ARG A 64 -4.47 -1.12 7.77
CA ARG A 64 -4.39 0.07 6.91
C ARG A 64 -3.03 0.21 6.23
N GLU A 65 -1.94 0.06 6.98
CA GLU A 65 -0.59 0.06 6.42
C GLU A 65 -0.38 -1.05 5.38
N GLY A 66 -0.90 -2.26 5.63
CA GLY A 66 -0.80 -3.38 4.69
C GLY A 66 -1.51 -3.10 3.36
N TYR A 67 -2.68 -2.46 3.42
CA TYR A 67 -3.42 -2.04 2.24
C TYR A 67 -2.67 -0.98 1.44
N LEU A 68 -2.28 0.12 2.09
CA LEU A 68 -1.54 1.22 1.45
C LEU A 68 -0.22 0.76 0.84
N ARG A 69 0.54 -0.09 1.53
CA ARG A 69 1.79 -0.66 1.00
C ARG A 69 1.57 -1.51 -0.25
N THR A 70 0.47 -2.24 -0.32
CA THR A 70 0.17 -3.08 -1.49
C THR A 70 -0.20 -2.21 -2.69
N VAL A 71 -1.05 -1.20 -2.49
CA VAL A 71 -1.42 -0.23 -3.54
C VAL A 71 -0.21 0.57 -4.01
N HIS A 72 0.63 1.07 -3.09
CA HIS A 72 1.87 1.77 -3.43
C HIS A 72 2.82 0.92 -4.28
N LYS A 73 2.98 -0.37 -3.92
CA LYS A 73 3.80 -1.30 -4.69
C LYS A 73 3.24 -1.52 -6.09
N LEU A 74 1.92 -1.54 -6.25
CA LEU A 74 1.28 -1.61 -7.57
C LEU A 74 1.58 -0.36 -8.38
N CYS A 75 1.39 0.83 -7.80
CA CYS A 75 1.69 2.12 -8.44
C CYS A 75 3.16 2.20 -8.89
N LYS A 76 4.11 1.76 -8.06
CA LYS A 76 5.53 1.71 -8.44
C LYS A 76 5.82 0.73 -9.58
N LYS A 77 5.05 -0.37 -9.70
CA LYS A 77 5.22 -1.35 -10.77
C LYS A 77 4.68 -0.82 -12.10
N THR A 78 3.54 -0.13 -12.08
CA THR A 78 2.88 0.41 -13.28
C THR A 78 3.38 1.80 -13.67
N ASN A 79 4.07 2.48 -12.75
CA ASN A 79 4.44 3.89 -12.87
C ASN A 79 3.22 4.81 -13.08
N CYS A 80 2.06 4.40 -12.54
CA CYS A 80 0.80 5.14 -12.55
C CYS A 80 0.47 5.64 -11.13
N SER A 81 -0.27 6.73 -11.02
CA SER A 81 -0.85 7.17 -9.76
C SER A 81 -2.05 6.28 -9.37
N PRO A 82 -2.49 6.30 -8.10
CA PRO A 82 -3.69 5.59 -7.67
C PRO A 82 -4.95 5.98 -8.46
N ASP A 83 -5.07 7.25 -8.84
CA ASP A 83 -6.22 7.75 -9.60
C ASP A 83 -6.15 7.31 -11.07
N ASP A 84 -4.96 7.29 -11.68
CA ASP A 84 -4.79 6.74 -13.04
C ASP A 84 -5.15 5.24 -13.09
N LEU A 85 -4.86 4.49 -12.02
CA LEU A 85 -5.17 3.07 -11.94
C LEU A 85 -6.68 2.79 -11.97
N ILE A 86 -7.49 3.67 -11.39
CA ILE A 86 -8.96 3.50 -11.37
C ILE A 86 -9.62 3.96 -12.67
N GLU A 87 -8.89 4.64 -13.57
CA GLU A 87 -9.40 4.99 -14.91
C GLU A 87 -9.27 3.84 -15.92
N LEU A 88 -8.51 2.80 -15.58
CA LEU A 88 -8.34 1.60 -16.40
C LEU A 88 -9.66 0.84 -16.58
N LYS A 89 -9.79 0.12 -17.69
CA LYS A 89 -10.95 -0.75 -17.92
C LYS A 89 -10.87 -1.98 -17.02
N THR A 90 -12.03 -2.58 -16.72
CA THR A 90 -12.15 -3.78 -15.89
C THR A 90 -11.20 -4.90 -16.33
N GLU A 91 -11.11 -5.20 -17.63
CA GLU A 91 -10.20 -6.23 -18.17
C GLU A 91 -8.72 -5.93 -17.91
N GLU A 92 -8.34 -4.65 -17.98
CA GLU A 92 -6.97 -4.19 -17.70
C GLU A 92 -6.66 -4.29 -16.21
N ILE A 93 -7.61 -3.88 -15.36
CA ILE A 93 -7.52 -4.02 -13.90
C ILE A 93 -7.38 -5.48 -13.51
N GLU A 94 -8.18 -6.37 -14.10
CA GLU A 94 -8.10 -7.79 -13.82
C GLU A 94 -6.72 -8.37 -14.19
N SER A 95 -6.26 -8.07 -15.40
CA SER A 95 -4.93 -8.44 -15.87
C SER A 95 -3.83 -7.90 -14.96
N LEU A 96 -4.01 -6.67 -14.46
CA LEU A 96 -3.06 -6.02 -13.56
C LEU A 96 -2.96 -6.73 -12.20
N ILE A 97 -4.11 -7.10 -11.60
CA ILE A 97 -4.16 -7.83 -10.33
C ILE A 97 -3.52 -9.21 -10.49
N GLN A 98 -3.81 -9.91 -11.58
CA GLN A 98 -3.24 -11.22 -11.87
C GLN A 98 -1.71 -11.14 -12.03
N ASN A 99 -1.23 -10.24 -12.88
CA ASN A 99 0.20 -10.01 -13.08
C ASN A 99 0.92 -9.59 -11.80
N PHE A 100 0.24 -8.92 -10.86
CA PHE A 100 0.82 -8.60 -9.55
C PHE A 100 0.92 -9.82 -8.63
N GLY A 101 -0.07 -10.72 -8.73
CA GLY A 101 -0.10 -12.00 -8.03
C GLY A 101 1.03 -12.92 -8.49
N ASP A 102 1.15 -13.11 -9.80
CA ASP A 102 2.14 -13.98 -10.44
C ASP A 102 3.56 -13.50 -10.14
N ASP A 103 3.85 -12.21 -10.32
CA ASP A 103 5.13 -11.60 -9.90
C ASP A 103 5.46 -11.84 -8.42
N SER A 104 4.44 -11.80 -7.56
CA SER A 104 4.65 -12.03 -6.13
C SER A 104 5.02 -13.49 -5.88
N ALA A 105 4.38 -14.44 -6.58
CA ALA A 105 4.69 -15.86 -6.51
C ALA A 105 6.09 -16.16 -7.07
N ASP A 106 6.46 -15.57 -8.20
CA ASP A 106 7.78 -15.72 -8.83
C ASP A 106 8.92 -15.20 -7.96
N LYS A 107 8.64 -14.16 -7.16
CA LYS A 107 9.57 -13.64 -6.13
C LYS A 107 9.60 -14.50 -4.86
N GLY A 108 9.00 -15.68 -4.87
CA GLY A 108 8.99 -16.64 -3.77
C GLY A 108 7.99 -16.32 -2.65
N CYS A 109 7.00 -15.43 -2.87
CA CYS A 109 5.97 -15.20 -1.86
C CYS A 109 5.06 -16.44 -1.73
N GLY A 110 4.81 -16.87 -0.49
CA GLY A 110 3.84 -17.95 -0.25
C GLY A 110 2.42 -17.59 -0.70
N LYS A 111 1.63 -18.61 -1.09
CA LYS A 111 0.25 -18.46 -1.61
C LYS A 111 -0.63 -17.54 -0.77
N ARG A 112 -0.55 -17.66 0.57
CA ARG A 112 -1.32 -16.82 1.50
C ARG A 112 -1.03 -15.33 1.29
N THR A 113 0.24 -14.97 1.14
CA THR A 113 0.67 -13.57 0.93
C THR A 113 0.20 -13.05 -0.43
N VAL A 114 0.33 -13.86 -1.48
CA VAL A 114 -0.15 -13.54 -2.83
C VAL A 114 -1.66 -13.28 -2.80
N ASN A 115 -2.43 -14.23 -2.28
CA ASN A 115 -3.90 -14.11 -2.18
C ASN A 115 -4.32 -12.90 -1.34
N THR A 116 -3.59 -12.60 -0.26
CA THR A 116 -3.87 -11.43 0.58
C THR A 116 -3.67 -10.14 -0.20
N ARG A 117 -2.59 -10.03 -0.98
CA ARG A 117 -2.31 -8.86 -1.82
C ARG A 117 -3.34 -8.70 -2.93
N MET A 118 -3.71 -9.78 -3.63
CA MET A 118 -4.74 -9.73 -4.67
C MET A 118 -6.10 -9.28 -4.10
N LYS A 119 -6.49 -9.80 -2.92
CA LYS A 119 -7.71 -9.36 -2.23
C LYS A 119 -7.67 -7.88 -1.88
N ILE A 120 -6.54 -7.39 -1.35
CA ILE A 120 -6.35 -5.97 -1.05
C ILE A 120 -6.54 -5.11 -2.31
N LEU A 121 -5.93 -5.51 -3.43
CA LEU A 121 -6.06 -4.77 -4.69
C LEU A 121 -7.50 -4.78 -5.21
N LYS A 122 -8.16 -5.94 -5.17
CA LYS A 122 -9.57 -6.07 -5.55
C LYS A 122 -10.46 -5.12 -4.74
N THR A 123 -10.30 -5.10 -3.41
CA THR A 123 -11.00 -4.16 -2.55
C THR A 123 -10.69 -2.70 -2.89
N PHE A 124 -9.45 -2.36 -3.24
CA PHE A 124 -9.10 -1.00 -3.66
C PHE A 124 -9.85 -0.58 -4.94
N PHE A 125 -10.01 -1.46 -5.91
CA PHE A 125 -10.76 -1.14 -7.13
C PHE A 125 -12.28 -1.11 -6.89
N GLU A 126 -12.81 -2.05 -6.11
CA GLU A 126 -14.23 -2.11 -5.75
C GLU A 126 -14.70 -0.83 -5.03
N VAL A 127 -13.97 -0.36 -4.02
CA VAL A 127 -14.33 0.88 -3.29
C VAL A 127 -14.21 2.15 -4.13
N ASN A 128 -13.64 2.03 -5.34
CA ASN A 128 -13.48 3.09 -6.32
C ASN A 128 -14.41 2.94 -7.54
N GLY A 129 -15.43 2.07 -7.45
CA GLY A 129 -16.49 1.97 -8.46
C GLY A 129 -16.31 0.85 -9.48
N HIS A 130 -15.28 0.01 -9.34
CA HIS A 130 -15.12 -1.19 -10.16
C HIS A 130 -15.78 -2.39 -9.48
N ASP A 131 -17.11 -2.45 -9.58
CA ASP A 131 -17.89 -3.58 -9.09
C ASP A 131 -17.81 -4.77 -10.09
N ASN A 132 -17.80 -6.00 -9.57
CA ASN A 132 -17.74 -7.27 -10.32
C ASN A 132 -16.36 -7.70 -10.89
N LEU A 133 -15.28 -7.54 -10.12
CA LEU A 133 -14.00 -8.20 -10.42
C LEU A 133 -14.07 -9.70 -10.11
N ASP A 134 -15.00 -10.45 -10.72
CA ASP A 134 -15.42 -11.80 -10.28
C ASP A 134 -14.57 -12.96 -10.83
N GLN A 135 -13.48 -12.70 -11.55
CA GLN A 135 -12.76 -13.76 -12.29
C GLN A 135 -11.54 -14.39 -11.59
N PHE A 136 -11.33 -14.16 -10.28
CA PHE A 136 -10.18 -14.75 -9.58
C PHE A 136 -10.60 -15.92 -8.70
N ASP A 137 -10.86 -17.07 -9.31
CA ASP A 137 -10.85 -18.32 -8.56
C ASP A 137 -9.44 -18.51 -7.98
N THR A 138 -9.34 -18.57 -6.66
CA THR A 138 -8.11 -18.50 -5.84
C THR A 138 -7.17 -19.72 -5.98
N THR A 139 -7.28 -20.46 -7.08
CA THR A 139 -6.55 -21.70 -7.32
C THR A 139 -5.20 -21.40 -7.97
N ILE A 140 -4.25 -20.88 -7.17
CA ILE A 140 -2.83 -20.92 -7.52
C ILE A 140 -2.45 -22.40 -7.65
N HIS A 141 -2.42 -22.89 -8.89
CA HIS A 141 -1.95 -24.21 -9.26
C HIS A 141 -0.47 -24.30 -8.85
N GLN A 142 -0.20 -25.12 -7.84
CA GLN A 142 1.16 -25.49 -7.48
C GLN A 142 1.75 -26.25 -8.67
N THR A 143 2.58 -25.61 -9.49
CA THR A 143 3.66 -26.36 -10.13
C THR A 143 4.66 -26.67 -9.05
N ASN A 144 4.45 -27.82 -8.38
CA ASN A 144 5.50 -28.54 -7.68
C ASN A 144 6.65 -28.74 -8.67
N ARG A 145 7.67 -27.89 -8.61
CA ARG A 145 9.00 -28.26 -9.08
C ARG A 145 9.76 -28.76 -7.87
N ASN A 146 9.76 -30.08 -7.72
CA ASN A 146 10.67 -30.83 -6.86
C ASN A 146 12.11 -30.31 -7.06
N SER A 147 12.81 -30.14 -5.95
CA SER A 147 14.26 -30.32 -5.86
C SER A 147 14.53 -31.29 -4.73
#